data_AF-A0A1Q7F8K9-F1
#
_entry.id   AF-A0A1Q7F8K9-F1
#
_cell.length_a   1.000
_cell.length_b   1.000
_cell.length_c   1.000
_cell.angle_alpha   90.00
_cell.angle_beta   90.00
_cell.angle_gamma   90.00
#
_symmetry.space_group_name_H-M   'P 1'
#
loop_
_entity.id
_entity.type
_entity.pdbx_description
1 polymer ?
#
loop_
_entity_poly.entity_id
_entity_poly.type
_entity_poly.pdbx_seq_one_letter_code
_entity_poly.pdbx_strand_id
1 'polypeptide(L)'
;MLFLPGKKKIWIVVGKDNEYWTDPELGFCSCKDYYFTTLSGGDECYHLKSVRMAIKENKFTVVEFGDKEYVEFLQAIAEDSANLLCRR
;
A
#
# COMPACT_ATOMS: atom_id res chain seq x y z
N MET A 1 7.63 -4.19 -1.75
CA MET A 1 8.88 -4.28 -0.95
C MET A 1 8.91 -5.63 -0.25
N LEU A 2 10.08 -6.29 -0.24
CA LEU A 2 10.29 -7.59 0.41
C LEU A 2 11.43 -7.46 1.42
N PHE A 3 11.17 -7.82 2.68
CA PHE A 3 12.15 -7.74 3.76
C PHE A 3 12.68 -9.13 4.10
N LEU A 4 14.00 -9.29 4.11
CA LEU A 4 14.68 -10.57 4.28
C LEU A 4 15.51 -10.60 5.58
N PRO A 5 15.67 -11.78 6.22
CA PRO A 5 15.19 -13.10 5.79
C PRO A 5 13.73 -13.42 6.15
N GLY A 6 13.05 -12.59 6.94
CA GLY A 6 11.72 -12.83 7.48
C GLY A 6 10.57 -12.85 6.46
N LYS A 7 10.84 -12.46 5.21
CA LYS A 7 9.89 -12.44 4.07
C LYS A 7 8.65 -11.57 4.32
N LYS A 8 8.77 -10.52 5.15
CA LYS A 8 7.70 -9.53 5.30
C LYS A 8 7.51 -8.78 4.00
N LYS A 9 6.27 -8.44 3.67
CA LYS A 9 5.92 -7.76 2.41
C LYS A 9 5.15 -6.49 2.71
N ILE A 10 5.49 -5.44 1.98
CA ILE A 10 4.69 -4.20 1.92
C ILE A 10 4.35 -3.95 0.45
N TRP A 11 3.06 -3.82 0.15
CA TRP A 11 2.59 -3.50 -1.20
C TRP A 11 2.37 -2.00 -1.32
N ILE A 12 3.08 -1.36 -2.25
CA ILE A 12 2.91 0.04 -2.60
C ILE A 12 2.37 0.13 -4.02
N VAL A 13 1.29 0.88 -4.20
CA VAL A 13 0.78 1.29 -5.51
C VAL A 13 1.23 2.72 -5.77
N VAL A 14 2.01 2.92 -6.84
CA VAL A 14 2.44 4.25 -7.27
C VAL A 14 1.35 4.84 -8.15
N GLY A 15 0.66 5.87 -7.66
CA GLY A 15 -0.30 6.64 -8.42
C GLY A 15 0.36 7.81 -9.16
N LYS A 16 -0.47 8.68 -9.75
CA LYS A 16 0.01 9.86 -10.47
C LYS A 16 0.72 10.87 -9.55
N ASP A 17 0.10 11.14 -8.41
CA ASP A 17 0.53 12.22 -7.51
C ASP A 17 1.11 11.70 -6.20
N ASN A 18 0.81 10.46 -5.82
CA ASN A 18 1.18 9.89 -4.52
C ASN A 18 1.40 8.37 -4.59
N GLU A 19 2.02 7.85 -3.55
CA GLU A 19 2.18 6.42 -3.30
C GLU A 19 1.18 5.96 -2.25
N TYR A 20 0.63 4.76 -2.44
CA TYR A 20 -0.40 4.22 -1.58
C TYR A 20 0.02 2.87 -1.02
N TRP A 21 0.11 2.80 0.30
CA TRP A 21 0.24 1.52 0.98
C TRP A 21 -1.05 0.73 0.82
N THR A 22 -0.91 -0.53 0.45
CA THR A 22 -2.01 -1.47 0.26
C THR A 22 -1.75 -2.76 1.02
N ASP A 23 -2.83 -3.37 1.50
CA ASP A 23 -2.88 -4.77 1.88
C ASP A 23 -3.99 -5.43 1.05
N PRO A 24 -3.65 -6.09 -0.07
CA PRO A 24 -4.63 -6.68 -0.97
C PRO A 24 -5.42 -7.84 -0.35
N GLU A 25 -4.85 -8.53 0.64
CA GLU A 25 -5.47 -9.66 1.32
C GLU A 25 -6.49 -9.17 2.36
N LEU A 26 -6.15 -8.11 3.09
CA LEU A 26 -7.08 -7.46 4.02
C LEU A 26 -8.03 -6.47 3.34
N GLY A 27 -7.84 -6.21 2.04
CA GLY A 27 -8.64 -5.24 1.29
C GLY A 27 -8.42 -3.79 1.73
N PHE A 28 -7.23 -3.47 2.26
CA PHE A 28 -6.88 -2.14 2.75
C PHE A 28 -6.10 -1.32 1.72
N CYS A 29 -6.38 -0.01 1.65
CA CYS A 29 -5.56 0.96 0.93
C CYS A 29 -5.49 2.29 1.68
N SER A 30 -4.32 2.94 1.70
CA SER A 30 -4.13 4.23 2.35
C SER A 30 -4.70 5.43 1.59
N CYS A 31 -5.35 5.23 0.43
CA CYS A 31 -5.97 6.30 -0.33
C CYS A 31 -7.22 6.87 0.36
N LYS A 32 -7.56 8.14 0.08
CA LYS A 32 -8.76 8.80 0.64
C LYS A 32 -10.05 8.02 0.33
N ASP A 33 -10.21 7.54 -0.89
CA ASP A 33 -11.41 6.79 -1.32
C ASP A 33 -11.66 5.53 -0.49
N TYR A 34 -10.59 4.89 0.00
CA TYR A 34 -10.76 3.75 0.91
C TYR A 34 -11.48 4.16 2.19
N TYR A 35 -11.01 5.23 2.85
CA TYR A 35 -11.59 5.68 4.11
C TYR A 35 -13.00 6.27 3.96
N PHE A 36 -13.28 6.97 2.85
CA PHE A 36 -14.56 7.65 2.65
C PHE A 36 -15.61 6.83 1.89
N THR A 37 -15.22 5.74 1.23
CA THR A 37 -16.14 4.94 0.39
C THR A 37 -16.00 3.45 0.67
N THR A 38 -14.84 2.86 0.40
CA THR A 38 -14.67 1.39 0.46
C THR A 38 -14.90 0.84 1.87
N LEU A 39 -14.36 1.50 2.90
CA LEU A 39 -14.50 1.09 4.29
C LEU A 39 -15.95 1.12 4.77
N SER A 40 -16.78 2.00 4.22
CA SER A 40 -18.20 2.12 4.55
C SER A 40 -19.11 1.18 3.74
N GLY A 41 -18.52 0.19 3.05
CA GLY A 41 -19.25 -0.78 2.23
C GLY A 41 -19.61 -0.29 0.83
N GLY A 42 -19.04 0.84 0.39
CA GLY A 42 -19.14 1.32 -0.98
C GLY A 42 -18.20 0.55 -1.92
N ASP A 43 -18.10 1.08 -3.15
CA ASP A 43 -17.22 0.49 -4.16
C ASP A 43 -15.76 0.48 -3.71
N GLU A 44 -15.06 -0.56 -4.15
CA GLU A 44 -13.64 -0.69 -3.91
C GLU A 44 -12.82 0.29 -4.77
N CYS A 45 -11.85 0.95 -4.13
CA CYS A 45 -10.93 1.87 -4.79
C CYS A 45 -10.13 1.18 -5.92
N TYR A 46 -9.75 1.97 -6.93
CA TYR A 46 -9.03 1.43 -8.09
C TYR A 46 -7.64 0.91 -7.74
N HIS A 47 -7.01 1.39 -6.67
CA HIS A 47 -5.69 0.91 -6.22
C HIS A 47 -5.73 -0.56 -5.79
N LEU A 48 -6.75 -0.96 -5.02
CA LEU A 48 -6.96 -2.36 -4.61
C LEU A 48 -7.22 -3.27 -5.80
N LYS A 49 -8.05 -2.81 -6.74
CA LYS A 49 -8.29 -3.52 -8.01
C LYS A 49 -6.99 -3.72 -8.78
N SER A 50 -6.19 -2.65 -8.90
CA SER A 50 -4.94 -2.64 -9.67
C SER A 50 -3.87 -3.55 -9.05
N VAL A 51 -3.65 -3.47 -7.73
CA VAL A 51 -2.62 -4.29 -7.08
C VAL A 51 -2.96 -5.78 -7.12
N ARG A 52 -4.23 -6.16 -6.97
CA ARG A 52 -4.62 -7.58 -7.12
C ARG A 52 -4.46 -8.09 -8.54
N MET A 53 -4.77 -7.26 -9.54
CA MET A 53 -4.51 -7.59 -10.94
C MET A 53 -3.01 -7.74 -11.21
N ALA A 54 -2.20 -6.81 -10.72
CA ALA A 54 -0.74 -6.85 -10.84
C ALA A 54 -0.14 -8.10 -10.18
N ILE A 55 -0.61 -8.48 -8.99
CA ILE A 55 -0.18 -9.71 -8.30
C ILE A 55 -0.57 -10.94 -9.12
N LYS A 56 -1.83 -11.02 -9.58
CA LYS A 56 -2.34 -12.14 -10.38
C LYS A 56 -1.56 -12.31 -11.69
N GLU A 57 -1.19 -11.20 -12.34
CA GLU A 57 -0.47 -11.20 -13.61
C GLU A 57 1.07 -11.20 -13.44
N ASN A 58 1.56 -11.21 -12.20
CA ASN A 58 2.98 -11.06 -11.87
C ASN A 58 3.64 -9.81 -12.50
N LYS A 59 2.89 -8.70 -12.54
CA LYS A 59 3.29 -7.39 -13.09
C LYS A 59 3.59 -6.39 -11.99
N PHE A 60 4.62 -6.65 -11.21
CA PHE A 60 5.09 -5.76 -10.15
C PHE A 60 6.61 -5.83 -10.03
N THR A 61 7.19 -4.81 -9.42
CA THR A 61 8.63 -4.79 -9.10
C THR A 61 8.83 -5.13 -7.63
N VAL A 62 9.81 -5.99 -7.37
CA VAL A 62 10.28 -6.27 -6.01
C VAL A 62 11.50 -5.42 -5.74
N VAL A 63 11.47 -4.73 -4.60
CA VAL A 63 12.64 -4.07 -4.02
C VAL A 63 12.89 -4.77 -2.69
N GLU A 64 14.11 -5.27 -2.52
CA GLU A 64 14.53 -6.06 -1.37
C GLU A 64 15.22 -5.19 -0.32
N PHE A 65 14.92 -5.46 0.96
CA PHE A 65 15.46 -4.77 2.12
C PHE A 65 15.82 -5.77 3.22
N GLY A 66 16.66 -5.36 4.17
CA GLY A 66 16.91 -6.14 5.38
C GLY A 66 15.78 -6.01 6.41
N ASP A 67 15.49 -7.07 7.16
CA ASP A 67 14.46 -7.06 8.21
C ASP A 67 14.64 -5.95 9.25
N LYS A 68 15.89 -5.52 9.49
CA LYS A 68 16.22 -4.42 10.41
C LYS A 68 15.61 -3.07 9.96
N GLU A 69 15.37 -2.92 8.67
CA GLU A 69 14.82 -1.70 8.06
C GLU A 69 13.28 -1.69 8.11
N TYR A 70 12.64 -2.82 8.41
CA TYR A 70 11.18 -2.96 8.31
C TYR A 70 10.39 -1.92 9.11
N VAL A 71 10.78 -1.69 10.37
CA VAL A 71 10.07 -0.77 11.25
C VAL A 71 10.20 0.67 10.78
N GLU A 72 11.41 1.09 10.40
CA GLU A 72 11.68 2.45 9.93
C GLU A 72 10.93 2.74 8.63
N PHE A 73 10.93 1.81 7.67
CA PHE A 73 10.15 1.94 6.44
C PHE A 73 8.64 2.00 6.71
N LEU A 74 8.12 1.16 7.60
CA LEU A 74 6.71 1.16 7.94
C LEU A 74 6.28 2.48 8.59
N GLN A 75 7.11 3.03 9.47
CA GLN A 75 6.87 4.34 10.09
C GLN A 75 6.83 5.46 9.05
N ALA A 76 7.83 5.53 8.17
CA ALA A 76 7.87 6.54 7.10
C ALA A 76 6.62 6.49 6.20
N ILE A 77 6.21 5.28 5.79
CA ILE A 77 5.01 5.08 4.96
C ILE A 77 3.73 5.52 5.70
N ALA A 78 3.64 5.22 7.00
CA ALA A 78 2.49 5.61 7.82
C ALA A 78 2.41 7.14 7.99
N GLU A 79 3.54 7.80 8.22
CA GLU A 79 3.63 9.26 8.33
C GLU A 79 3.23 9.94 7.02
N ASP A 80 3.75 9.47 5.88
CA ASP A 80 3.39 10.00 4.56
C ASP A 80 1.90 9.80 4.28
N SER A 81 1.36 8.62 4.57
CA SER A 81 -0.07 8.34 4.41
C SER A 81 -0.93 9.28 5.27
N ALA A 82 -0.56 9.50 6.54
CA ALA A 82 -1.27 10.41 7.43
C ALA A 82 -1.22 11.85 6.91
N ASN A 83 -0.06 12.30 6.42
CA ASN A 83 0.10 13.63 5.84
C ASN A 83 -0.80 13.84 4.62
N LEU A 84 -0.94 12.83 3.75
CA LEU A 84 -1.82 12.90 2.57
C LEU A 84 -3.30 12.99 2.93
N LEU A 85 -3.73 12.28 3.98
CA LEU A 85 -5.10 12.36 4.47
C LEU A 85 -5.40 13.72 5.11
N CYS A 86 -4.44 14.27 5.86
CA CYS A 86 -4.58 15.54 6.57
C CYS A 86 -4.40 16.80 5.69
N ARG A 87 -3.83 16.66 4.48
CA ARG A 87 -3.77 17.77 3.51
C ARG A 87 -5.19 18.18 3.09
N ARG A 88 -5.59 19.38 3.57
CA ARG A 88 -6.75 20.15 3.12
C ARG A 88 -6.59 20.57 1.67
#